data_AF-A0A0X3PPA5-F1
#
_entry.id   AF-A0A0X3PPA5-F1
#
_cell.length_a   1.000
_cell.length_b   1.000
_cell.length_c   1.000
_cell.angle_alpha   90.00
_cell.angle_beta   90.00
_cell.angle_gamma   90.00
#
_symmetry.space_group_name_H-M   'P 1'
#
loop_
_entity.id
_entity.type
_entity.pdbx_description
1 polymer ?
#
loop_
_entity_poly.entity_id
_entity_poly.type
_entity_poly.pdbx_seq_one_letter_code
_entity_poly.pdbx_strand_id
1 'polypeptide(L)'
;MEVLENNTFSSSIADFSAINALCQRLYQNATHSLINEGIKIFCPSIYDGVMCWPPAKPNTIVNFPCPDSFEGATYNSQSNATRRCLANGVWVNRTEYDNCIWTNTTTPDRDETIYLQTIYCVGYSISLISLLVSLFIFFRFRTLHCLRNFIHTHLMGTLVLRVIAWMTLYGNTSSVGNSTVYLYNATTAIQSLASLAMICWMFLEGLHLLKIVYWTYGLHRIRIWHYAVFGWGMLT
;
A
#
# COMPACT_ATOMS: atom_id res chain seq x y z
N MET A 1 10.35 25.67 11.66
CA MET A 1 9.26 24.82 12.18
C MET A 1 9.46 23.50 11.48
N GLU A 2 10.17 22.57 12.11
CA GLU A 2 10.60 21.32 11.46
C GLU A 2 9.39 20.42 11.19
N VAL A 3 9.16 20.18 9.90
CA VAL A 3 8.24 19.18 9.38
C VAL A 3 8.87 17.81 9.65
N LEU A 4 8.28 17.04 10.55
CA LEU A 4 8.60 15.62 10.70
C LEU A 4 7.88 14.84 9.60
N GLU A 5 8.43 14.92 8.38
CA GLU A 5 8.17 13.94 7.34
C GLU A 5 9.10 12.72 7.53
N ASN A 6 8.57 11.55 7.17
CA ASN A 6 9.22 10.26 7.02
C ASN A 6 9.42 9.41 8.29
N ASN A 7 8.45 8.55 8.59
CA ASN A 7 8.46 7.18 8.06
C ASN A 7 7.38 6.30 8.69
N THR A 8 6.77 5.49 7.83
CA THR A 8 6.13 4.18 8.13
C THR A 8 4.86 4.15 8.99
N PHE A 9 3.74 4.08 8.28
CA PHE A 9 2.51 3.41 8.66
C PHE A 9 2.78 1.99 9.21
N SER A 10 2.81 1.81 10.53
CA SER A 10 2.55 0.53 11.21
C SER A 10 2.50 0.69 12.74
N SER A 11 1.31 0.42 13.32
CA SER A 11 1.00 0.17 14.75
C SER A 11 0.35 1.32 15.56
N SER A 12 -0.99 1.32 15.49
CA SER A 12 -1.94 2.31 16.01
C SER A 12 -2.05 2.51 17.53
N ILE A 13 -1.01 2.28 18.34
CA ILE A 13 -0.96 2.70 19.76
C ILE A 13 0.46 3.11 20.17
N ALA A 14 1.48 2.40 19.66
CA ALA A 14 2.90 2.71 19.93
C ALA A 14 3.27 4.09 19.39
N ASP A 15 2.82 4.42 18.17
CA ASP A 15 3.11 5.70 17.53
C ASP A 15 2.49 6.89 18.27
N PHE A 16 1.25 6.76 18.76
CA PHE A 16 0.59 7.84 19.51
C PHE A 16 1.33 8.17 20.81
N SER A 17 1.74 7.15 21.56
CA SER A 17 2.50 7.36 22.81
C SER A 17 3.87 7.99 22.56
N ALA A 18 4.56 7.60 21.48
CA ALA A 18 5.86 8.13 21.12
C ALA A 18 5.78 9.61 20.68
N ILE A 19 4.81 9.94 19.81
CA ILE A 19 4.58 11.32 19.35
C ILE A 19 4.16 12.21 20.52
N ASN A 20 3.32 11.71 21.42
CA ASN A 20 2.92 12.47 22.60
C ASN A 20 4.12 12.78 23.51
N ALA A 21 5.04 11.83 23.69
CA ALA A 21 6.28 12.07 24.44
C ALA A 21 7.18 13.12 23.76
N LEU A 22 7.23 13.16 22.42
CA LEU A 22 7.93 14.21 21.67
C LEU A 22 7.27 15.58 21.89
N CYS A 23 5.94 15.68 21.82
CA CYS A 23 5.23 16.94 22.10
C CYS A 23 5.53 17.47 23.52
N GLN A 24 5.59 16.59 24.50
CA GLN A 24 5.94 16.97 25.88
C GLN A 24 7.36 17.53 25.99
N ARG A 25 8.32 16.94 25.26
CA ARG A 25 9.70 17.46 25.21
C ARG A 25 9.78 18.81 24.50
N LEU A 26 9.07 18.99 23.39
CA LEU A 26 9.04 20.26 22.64
C LEU A 26 8.55 21.42 23.52
N TYR A 27 7.56 21.16 24.37
CA TYR A 27 6.98 22.18 25.26
C TYR A 27 7.42 22.08 26.73
N GLN A 28 8.56 21.42 27.00
CA GLN A 28 9.07 21.26 28.36
C GLN A 28 9.36 22.62 29.02
N ASN A 29 9.98 23.55 28.29
CA ASN A 29 10.29 24.89 28.79
C ASN A 29 9.02 25.70 29.12
N ALA A 30 8.00 25.62 28.26
CA ALA A 30 6.72 26.29 28.48
C ALA A 30 6.01 25.74 29.72
N THR A 31 6.11 24.43 29.94
CA THR A 31 5.56 23.77 31.14
C THR A 31 6.26 24.27 32.41
N HIS A 32 7.60 24.36 32.39
CA HIS A 32 8.37 24.89 33.52
C HIS A 32 8.04 26.35 33.81
N SER A 33 7.78 27.17 32.78
CA SER A 33 7.36 28.57 32.96
C SER A 33 6.05 28.68 33.74
N LEU A 34 5.06 27.85 33.43
CA LEU A 34 3.77 27.84 34.14
C LEU A 34 3.92 27.43 35.61
N ILE A 35 4.80 26.46 35.88
CA ILE A 35 5.10 26.02 37.25
C ILE A 35 5.79 27.14 38.04
N ASN A 36 6.74 27.84 37.41
CA ASN A 36 7.46 28.97 38.02
C ASN A 36 6.53 30.17 38.30
N GLU A 37 5.48 30.36 37.49
CA GLU A 37 4.40 31.33 37.76
C GLU A 37 3.47 30.93 38.92
N GLY A 38 3.70 29.78 39.56
CA GLY A 38 2.91 29.30 40.71
C GLY A 38 1.60 28.61 40.32
N ILE A 39 1.40 28.26 39.05
CA ILE A 39 0.19 27.61 38.55
C ILE A 39 0.25 26.11 38.87
N LYS A 40 -0.57 25.67 39.82
CA LYS A 40 -0.60 24.26 40.27
C LYS A 40 -1.44 23.34 39.38
N ILE A 41 -2.44 23.88 38.69
CA ILE A 41 -3.38 23.14 37.85
C ILE A 41 -3.32 23.77 36.46
N PHE A 42 -2.90 23.01 35.47
CA PHE A 42 -2.79 23.44 34.07
C PHE A 42 -3.04 22.24 33.14
N CYS A 43 -3.41 22.51 31.89
CA CYS A 43 -3.54 21.45 30.90
C CYS A 43 -2.15 21.10 30.34
N PRO A 44 -1.74 19.82 30.35
CA PRO A 44 -0.41 19.41 29.89
C PRO A 44 -0.33 19.43 28.36
N SER A 45 0.89 19.52 27.82
CA SER A 45 1.11 19.38 26.38
C SER A 45 0.68 17.99 25.90
N ILE A 46 -0.11 17.92 24.83
CA ILE A 46 -0.66 16.67 24.32
C ILE A 46 -0.75 16.67 22.79
N TYR A 47 -0.46 15.51 22.19
CA TYR A 47 -0.77 15.25 20.79
C TYR A 47 -2.22 14.80 20.62
N ASP A 48 -2.96 15.37 19.68
CA ASP A 48 -4.39 15.08 19.48
C ASP A 48 -4.71 14.23 18.25
N GLY A 49 -3.68 13.69 17.60
CA GLY A 49 -3.82 12.97 16.33
C GLY A 49 -3.57 13.85 15.11
N VAL A 50 -3.53 15.19 15.28
CA VAL A 50 -3.23 16.14 14.19
C VAL A 50 -1.98 16.95 14.52
N MET A 51 -1.96 17.64 15.67
CA MET A 51 -0.85 18.51 16.07
C MET A 51 -0.53 18.43 17.57
N CYS A 52 0.64 18.92 17.95
CA CYS A 52 1.02 19.08 19.35
C CYS A 52 0.39 20.35 19.94
N TRP A 53 -0.35 20.20 21.04
CA TRP A 53 -0.90 21.34 21.78
C TRP A 53 0.06 21.77 22.90
N PRO A 54 0.36 23.07 23.05
CA PRO A 54 1.18 23.60 24.13
C PRO A 54 0.45 23.55 25.48
N PRO A 55 1.16 23.63 26.61
CA PRO A 55 0.54 23.62 27.93
C PRO A 55 -0.22 24.93 28.16
N ALA A 56 -1.36 24.85 28.83
CA ALA A 56 -2.29 25.97 28.94
C ALA A 56 -2.78 26.20 30.37
N LYS A 57 -3.06 27.47 30.68
CA LYS A 57 -3.66 27.87 31.96
C LYS A 57 -5.09 27.31 32.08
N PRO A 58 -5.57 27.05 33.30
CA PRO A 58 -6.93 26.54 33.48
C PRO A 58 -7.94 27.59 33.01
N ASN A 59 -9.04 27.12 32.41
CA ASN A 59 -10.13 27.97 31.90
C ASN A 59 -9.72 28.95 30.77
N THR A 60 -8.74 28.59 29.94
CA THR A 60 -8.34 29.37 28.76
C THR A 60 -8.59 28.64 27.45
N ILE A 61 -8.65 29.40 26.36
CA ILE A 61 -8.73 28.88 24.99
C ILE A 61 -7.38 29.14 24.33
N VAL A 62 -6.82 28.11 23.72
CA VAL A 62 -5.58 28.16 22.96
C VAL A 62 -5.90 28.12 21.48
N ASN A 63 -5.28 29.03 20.73
CA ASN A 63 -5.44 29.14 19.29
C ASN A 63 -4.09 28.79 18.65
N PHE A 64 -4.11 27.89 17.68
CA PHE A 64 -2.92 27.47 16.94
C PHE A 64 -3.21 27.48 15.44
N PRO A 65 -2.27 27.89 14.58
CA PRO A 65 -2.47 27.85 13.14
C PRO A 65 -2.77 26.41 12.69
N CYS A 66 -3.66 26.29 11.71
CA CYS A 66 -3.94 25.01 11.06
C CYS A 66 -2.64 24.44 10.44
N PRO A 67 -2.50 23.10 10.41
CA PRO A 67 -1.30 22.49 9.86
C PRO A 67 -1.21 22.73 8.35
N ASP A 68 -0.04 23.09 7.83
CA ASP A 68 0.15 23.36 6.39
C ASP A 68 -0.26 22.16 5.51
N SER A 69 0.00 20.95 6.02
CA SER A 69 -0.47 19.70 5.42
C SER A 69 -0.81 18.66 6.48
N PHE A 70 -1.86 17.88 6.24
CA PHE A 70 -2.25 16.74 7.07
C PHE A 70 -2.95 15.69 6.18
N GLU A 71 -2.56 14.42 6.29
CA GLU A 71 -3.07 13.29 5.50
C GLU A 71 -3.10 13.55 3.96
N GLY A 72 -2.08 14.25 3.44
CA GLY A 72 -1.97 14.53 2.01
C GLY A 72 -2.93 15.61 1.48
N ALA A 73 -3.60 16.35 2.36
CA ALA A 73 -4.33 17.57 2.04
C ALA A 73 -3.59 18.80 2.58
N THR A 74 -3.62 19.90 1.83
CA THR A 74 -3.09 21.20 2.26
C THR A 74 -4.20 22.03 2.90
N TYR A 75 -3.91 22.73 3.98
CA TYR A 75 -4.88 23.59 4.67
C TYR A 75 -4.39 25.03 4.70
N ASN A 76 -5.33 25.96 4.79
CA ASN A 76 -4.99 27.38 4.88
C ASN A 76 -4.40 27.72 6.27
N SER A 77 -3.09 27.97 6.32
CA SER A 77 -2.36 28.34 7.55
C SER A 77 -2.77 29.69 8.15
N GLN A 78 -3.58 30.50 7.44
CA GLN A 78 -4.16 31.74 7.97
C GLN A 78 -5.33 31.49 8.93
N SER A 79 -5.93 30.30 8.87
CA SER A 79 -6.97 29.89 9.79
C SER A 79 -6.37 29.23 11.03
N ASN A 80 -7.05 29.37 12.17
CA ASN A 80 -6.60 28.84 13.45
C ASN A 80 -7.56 27.75 13.95
N ALA A 81 -6.99 26.65 14.41
CA ALA A 81 -7.67 25.66 15.24
C ALA A 81 -7.71 26.14 16.70
N THR A 82 -8.77 25.76 17.42
CA THR A 82 -8.94 26.17 18.82
C THR A 82 -9.17 24.98 19.74
N ARG A 83 -8.57 25.05 20.94
CA ARG A 83 -8.78 24.05 21.98
C ARG A 83 -8.93 24.71 23.34
N ARG A 84 -9.92 24.27 24.12
CA ARG A 84 -10.21 24.81 25.45
C ARG A 84 -9.61 23.94 26.55
N CYS A 85 -8.92 24.58 27.49
CA CYS A 85 -8.48 23.99 28.75
C CYS A 85 -9.54 24.25 29.83
N LEU A 86 -10.03 23.20 30.47
CA LEU A 86 -11.03 23.30 31.54
C LEU A 86 -10.40 23.78 32.87
N ALA A 87 -11.23 24.26 33.79
CA ALA A 87 -10.77 24.77 35.09
C ALA A 87 -10.07 23.69 35.96
N ASN A 88 -10.36 22.42 35.71
CA ASN A 88 -9.74 21.27 36.38
C ASN A 88 -8.37 20.86 35.77
N GLY A 89 -7.86 21.61 34.79
CA GLY A 89 -6.59 21.28 34.13
C GLY A 89 -6.67 20.13 33.13
N VAL A 90 -7.87 19.83 32.62
CA VAL A 90 -8.09 18.79 31.61
C VAL A 90 -8.52 19.43 30.29
N TRP A 91 -7.99 18.91 29.18
CA TRP A 91 -8.43 19.33 27.84
C TRP A 91 -9.86 18.89 27.56
N VAL A 92 -10.58 19.69 26.78
CA VAL A 92 -11.82 19.21 26.16
C VAL A 92 -11.55 18.02 25.24
N ASN A 93 -12.55 17.12 25.15
CA ASN A 93 -12.44 15.87 24.39
C ASN A 93 -12.21 16.10 22.89
N ARG A 94 -12.76 17.20 22.34
CA ARG A 94 -12.68 17.52 20.92
C ARG A 94 -12.04 18.88 20.69
N THR A 95 -11.05 18.91 19.81
CA THR A 95 -10.46 20.14 19.26
C THR A 95 -11.35 20.71 18.16
N GLU A 96 -11.51 22.03 18.12
CA GLU A 96 -12.30 22.72 17.11
C GLU A 96 -11.43 23.05 15.88
N TYR A 97 -11.64 22.28 14.82
CA TYR A 97 -10.93 22.40 13.53
C TYR A 97 -11.82 23.02 12.42
N ASP A 98 -13.01 23.53 12.75
CA ASP A 98 -14.01 23.96 11.77
C ASP A 98 -13.53 25.10 10.85
N ASN A 99 -12.57 25.90 11.31
CA ASN A 99 -11.97 26.97 10.52
C ASN A 99 -10.86 26.48 9.57
N CYS A 100 -10.33 25.26 9.77
CA CYS A 100 -9.26 24.69 8.96
C CYS A 100 -9.83 24.14 7.65
N ILE A 101 -10.04 25.03 6.68
CA ILE A 101 -10.55 24.67 5.36
C ILE A 101 -9.37 24.19 4.51
N TRP A 102 -9.54 23.03 3.88
CA TRP A 102 -8.58 22.51 2.93
C TRP A 102 -8.56 23.39 1.67
N THR A 103 -7.35 23.77 1.25
CA THR A 103 -7.16 24.47 -0.01
C THR A 103 -7.21 23.46 -1.15
N ASN A 104 -8.09 23.69 -2.12
CA ASN A 104 -8.15 22.94 -3.38
C ASN A 104 -6.88 23.19 -4.21
N THR A 105 -5.72 22.72 -3.75
CA THR A 105 -4.60 22.47 -4.64
C THR A 105 -4.81 21.08 -5.19
N THR A 106 -5.30 21.01 -6.43
CA THR A 106 -5.06 19.89 -7.35
C THR A 106 -3.63 19.42 -7.13
N THR A 107 -3.47 18.34 -6.38
CA THR A 107 -2.18 17.71 -6.14
C THR A 107 -1.74 17.13 -7.48
N PRO A 108 -0.72 17.68 -8.17
CA PRO A 108 -0.28 17.14 -9.46
C PRO A 108 0.11 15.65 -9.38
N ASP A 109 0.45 15.17 -8.18
CA ASP A 109 0.78 13.76 -7.89
C ASP A 109 -0.43 12.80 -7.96
N ARG A 110 -1.65 13.29 -7.67
CA ARG A 110 -2.86 12.46 -7.84
C ARG A 110 -3.25 12.30 -9.30
N ASP A 111 -2.99 13.31 -10.12
CA ASP A 111 -3.33 13.23 -11.54
C ASP A 111 -2.39 12.24 -12.26
N GLU A 112 -1.08 12.30 -12.02
CA GLU A 112 -0.11 11.36 -12.62
C GLU A 112 -0.38 9.91 -12.24
N THR A 113 -0.71 9.64 -10.96
CA THR A 113 -1.03 8.29 -10.50
C THR A 113 -2.31 7.74 -11.14
N ILE A 114 -3.33 8.59 -11.38
CA ILE A 114 -4.55 8.20 -12.09
C ILE A 114 -4.27 7.87 -13.56
N TYR A 115 -3.44 8.65 -14.25
CA TYR A 115 -3.08 8.39 -15.65
C TYR A 115 -2.35 7.05 -15.80
N LEU A 116 -1.36 6.79 -14.94
CA LEU A 116 -0.61 5.54 -14.96
C LEU A 116 -1.53 4.34 -14.68
N GLN A 117 -2.40 4.44 -13.66
CA GLN A 117 -3.37 3.39 -13.33
C GLN A 117 -4.32 3.10 -14.49
N THR A 118 -4.77 4.13 -15.20
CA THR A 118 -5.66 3.98 -16.37
C THR A 118 -4.97 3.21 -17.49
N ILE A 119 -3.71 3.55 -17.80
CA ILE A 119 -2.91 2.86 -18.82
C ILE A 119 -2.73 1.38 -18.45
N TYR A 120 -2.38 1.09 -17.20
CA TYR A 120 -2.24 -0.30 -16.73
C TYR A 120 -3.56 -1.07 -16.80
N CYS A 121 -4.68 -0.48 -16.38
CA CYS A 121 -5.99 -1.12 -16.40
C CYS A 121 -6.41 -1.50 -17.83
N VAL A 122 -6.28 -0.57 -18.78
CA VAL A 122 -6.60 -0.82 -20.19
C VAL A 122 -5.66 -1.87 -20.80
N GLY A 123 -4.36 -1.74 -20.57
CA GLY A 123 -3.35 -2.67 -21.08
C GLY A 123 -3.54 -4.10 -20.57
N TYR A 124 -3.84 -4.26 -19.27
CA TYR A 124 -4.12 -5.57 -18.69
C TYR A 124 -5.43 -6.18 -19.18
N SER A 125 -6.45 -5.37 -19.43
CA SER A 125 -7.72 -5.84 -19.99
C SER A 125 -7.56 -6.40 -21.40
N ILE A 126 -6.88 -5.66 -22.28
CA ILE A 126 -6.58 -6.10 -23.66
C ILE A 126 -5.73 -7.39 -23.63
N SER A 127 -4.72 -7.42 -22.76
CA SER A 127 -3.85 -8.59 -22.58
C SER A 127 -4.64 -9.82 -22.14
N LEU A 128 -5.56 -9.67 -21.19
CA LEU A 128 -6.42 -10.76 -20.71
C LEU A 128 -7.27 -11.33 -21.84
N ILE A 129 -7.91 -10.48 -22.63
CA ILE A 129 -8.75 -10.91 -23.77
C ILE A 129 -7.91 -11.69 -24.79
N SER A 130 -6.73 -11.17 -25.17
CA SER A 130 -5.84 -11.84 -26.10
C SER A 130 -5.36 -13.20 -25.58
N LEU A 131 -5.03 -13.30 -24.29
CA LEU A 131 -4.61 -14.55 -23.65
C LEU A 131 -5.74 -15.58 -23.61
N LEU A 132 -6.96 -15.17 -23.30
CA LEU A 132 -8.14 -16.05 -23.28
C LEU A 132 -8.46 -16.59 -24.67
N VAL A 133 -8.41 -15.75 -25.71
CA VAL A 133 -8.60 -16.18 -27.10
C VAL A 133 -7.53 -17.21 -27.50
N SER A 134 -6.26 -16.95 -27.16
CA SER A 134 -5.16 -17.87 -27.43
C SER A 134 -5.35 -19.23 -26.74
N LEU A 135 -5.68 -19.22 -25.43
CA LEU A 135 -5.98 -20.44 -24.67
C LEU A 135 -7.18 -21.20 -25.27
N PHE A 136 -8.25 -20.50 -25.63
CA PHE A 136 -9.43 -21.11 -26.23
C PHE A 136 -9.11 -21.86 -27.52
N ILE A 137 -8.28 -21.26 -28.40
CA ILE A 137 -7.83 -21.91 -29.63
C ILE A 137 -7.04 -23.18 -29.31
N PHE A 138 -6.08 -23.12 -28.38
CA PHE A 138 -5.28 -24.30 -28.02
C PHE A 138 -6.10 -25.41 -27.36
N PHE A 139 -7.10 -25.08 -26.55
CA PHE A 139 -8.02 -26.06 -25.97
C PHE A 139 -8.95 -26.69 -27.02
N ARG A 140 -9.44 -25.90 -27.99
CA ARG A 140 -10.38 -26.38 -29.00
C ARG A 140 -9.74 -27.32 -30.02
N PHE A 141 -8.47 -27.10 -30.35
CA PHE A 141 -7.71 -27.92 -31.29
C PHE A 141 -6.84 -28.93 -30.56
N ARG A 142 -7.45 -30.03 -30.11
CA ARG A 142 -6.74 -31.15 -29.44
C ARG A 142 -5.56 -31.71 -30.25
N THR A 143 -5.60 -31.59 -31.58
CA THR A 143 -4.52 -31.96 -32.50
C THR A 143 -3.26 -31.12 -32.33
N LEU A 144 -3.34 -29.89 -31.82
CA LEU A 144 -2.19 -29.01 -31.58
C LEU A 144 -1.46 -29.32 -30.26
N HIS A 145 -1.92 -30.28 -29.48
CA HIS A 145 -1.38 -30.58 -28.14
C HIS A 145 -0.06 -31.38 -28.19
N CYS A 146 0.98 -30.78 -28.79
CA CYS A 146 2.36 -31.24 -28.73
C CYS A 146 3.06 -30.73 -27.46
N LEU A 147 4.20 -31.30 -27.09
CA LEU A 147 4.98 -30.87 -25.90
C LEU A 147 5.31 -29.36 -25.92
N ARG A 148 5.62 -28.79 -27.09
CA ARG A 148 5.80 -27.34 -27.26
C ARG A 148 4.53 -26.56 -26.89
N ASN A 149 3.38 -26.99 -27.40
CA ASN A 149 2.11 -26.30 -27.16
C ASN A 149 1.65 -26.44 -25.71
N PHE A 150 1.99 -27.56 -25.05
CA PHE A 150 1.74 -27.78 -23.63
C PHE A 150 2.49 -26.76 -22.75
N ILE A 151 3.79 -26.56 -23.01
CA ILE A 151 4.61 -25.55 -22.30
C ILE A 151 4.01 -24.15 -22.49
N HIS A 152 3.69 -23.76 -23.74
CA HIS A 152 3.08 -22.46 -24.01
C HIS A 152 1.72 -22.31 -23.32
N THR A 153 0.89 -23.35 -23.26
CA THR A 153 -0.41 -23.29 -22.58
C THR A 153 -0.24 -23.02 -21.08
N HIS A 154 0.75 -23.65 -20.43
CA HIS A 154 1.08 -23.38 -19.03
C HIS A 154 1.62 -21.95 -18.80
N LEU A 155 2.46 -21.45 -19.69
CA LEU A 155 2.93 -20.05 -19.66
C LEU A 155 1.77 -19.06 -19.78
N MET A 156 0.87 -19.26 -20.75
CA MET A 156 -0.32 -18.42 -20.93
C MET A 156 -1.26 -18.51 -19.71
N GLY A 157 -1.42 -19.69 -19.10
CA GLY A 157 -2.19 -19.87 -17.87
C GLY A 157 -1.64 -19.08 -16.68
N THR A 158 -0.32 -19.12 -16.46
CA THR A 158 0.32 -18.32 -15.39
C THR A 158 0.22 -16.81 -15.64
N LEU A 159 0.31 -16.37 -16.90
CA LEU A 159 0.07 -14.98 -17.29
C LEU A 159 -1.38 -14.54 -16.99
N VAL A 160 -2.38 -15.38 -17.28
CA VAL A 160 -3.79 -15.08 -16.95
C VAL A 160 -3.99 -14.92 -15.44
N LEU A 161 -3.46 -15.85 -14.64
CA LEU A 161 -3.52 -15.74 -13.16
C LEU A 161 -2.87 -14.44 -12.67
N ARG A 162 -1.73 -14.06 -13.25
CA ARG A 162 -1.02 -12.82 -12.90
C ARG A 162 -1.86 -11.57 -13.14
N VAL A 163 -2.57 -11.52 -14.27
CA VAL A 163 -3.44 -10.39 -14.62
C VAL A 163 -4.68 -10.34 -13.73
N ILE A 164 -5.31 -11.49 -13.46
CA ILE A 164 -6.47 -11.58 -12.56
C ILE A 164 -6.10 -11.12 -11.16
N ALA A 165 -4.96 -11.56 -10.63
CA ALA A 165 -4.50 -11.15 -9.30
C ALA A 165 -4.19 -9.64 -9.21
N TRP A 166 -3.67 -9.03 -10.26
CA TRP A 166 -3.49 -7.57 -10.30
C TRP A 166 -4.85 -6.85 -10.26
N MET A 167 -5.82 -7.32 -11.03
CA MET A 167 -7.18 -6.76 -11.04
C MET A 167 -7.89 -6.90 -9.70
N THR A 168 -7.74 -8.04 -9.00
CA THR A 168 -8.33 -8.21 -7.67
C THR A 168 -7.67 -7.29 -6.65
N LEU A 169 -6.34 -7.16 -6.65
CA LEU A 169 -5.64 -6.26 -5.73
C LEU A 169 -6.06 -4.80 -5.94
N TYR A 170 -6.22 -4.38 -7.20
CA TYR A 170 -6.69 -3.04 -7.54
C TYR A 170 -8.09 -2.75 -6.97
N GLY A 171 -9.04 -3.69 -7.09
CA GLY A 171 -10.42 -3.53 -6.61
C GLY A 171 -10.58 -3.53 -5.08
N ASN A 172 -9.64 -4.13 -4.33
CA ASN A 172 -9.72 -4.24 -2.86
C ASN A 172 -9.10 -3.04 -2.11
N THR A 173 -8.53 -2.06 -2.82
CA THR A 173 -7.84 -0.89 -2.22
C THR A 173 -8.74 0.01 -1.36
N SER A 174 -10.07 -0.12 -1.46
CA SER A 174 -11.03 0.77 -0.79
C SER A 174 -11.71 0.19 0.46
N SER A 175 -11.45 -1.08 0.82
CA SER A 175 -12.14 -1.75 1.93
C SER A 175 -11.21 -2.04 3.11
N VAL A 176 -11.31 -1.24 4.17
CA VAL A 176 -10.55 -1.42 5.41
C VAL A 176 -11.32 -2.36 6.36
N GLY A 177 -10.88 -3.61 6.46
CA GLY A 177 -11.42 -4.59 7.41
C GLY A 177 -10.45 -5.73 7.68
N ASN A 178 -10.51 -6.34 8.87
CA ASN A 178 -9.56 -7.41 9.22
C ASN A 178 -9.64 -8.61 8.25
N SER A 179 -10.83 -8.95 7.75
CA SER A 179 -11.04 -10.00 6.75
C SER A 179 -10.43 -9.67 5.37
N THR A 180 -10.37 -8.38 5.00
CA THR A 180 -9.82 -7.96 3.70
C THR A 180 -8.29 -8.02 3.71
N VAL A 181 -7.66 -7.85 4.88
CA VAL A 181 -6.20 -8.01 5.05
C VAL A 181 -5.74 -9.46 4.82
N TYR A 182 -6.47 -10.45 5.34
CA TYR A 182 -6.13 -11.87 5.10
C TYR A 182 -6.26 -12.25 3.63
N LEU A 183 -7.34 -11.80 2.98
CA LEU A 183 -7.54 -12.03 1.55
C LEU A 183 -6.47 -11.33 0.72
N TYR A 184 -6.12 -10.09 1.05
CA TYR A 184 -5.04 -9.35 0.42
C TYR A 184 -3.71 -10.11 0.53
N ASN A 185 -3.32 -10.53 1.73
CA ASN A 185 -2.08 -11.31 1.96
C ASN A 185 -2.08 -12.65 1.23
N ALA A 186 -3.22 -13.34 1.18
CA ALA A 186 -3.34 -14.59 0.42
C ALA A 186 -3.19 -14.34 -1.08
N THR A 187 -3.85 -13.31 -1.62
CA THR A 187 -3.75 -12.96 -3.04
C THR A 187 -2.35 -12.52 -3.44
N THR A 188 -1.63 -11.78 -2.59
CA THR A 188 -0.23 -11.39 -2.87
C THR A 188 0.72 -12.58 -2.79
N ALA A 189 0.51 -13.52 -1.88
CA ALA A 189 1.28 -14.76 -1.82
C ALA A 189 1.03 -15.65 -3.06
N ILE A 190 -0.22 -15.82 -3.47
CA ILE A 190 -0.56 -16.56 -4.70
C ILE A 190 0.09 -15.89 -5.92
N GLN A 191 0.12 -14.57 -5.96
CA GLN A 191 0.73 -13.80 -7.05
C GLN A 191 2.25 -13.99 -7.13
N SER A 192 2.95 -14.04 -6.00
CA SER A 192 4.39 -14.26 -5.98
C SER A 192 4.74 -15.68 -6.46
N LEU A 193 3.96 -16.68 -6.02
CA LEU A 193 4.03 -18.06 -6.51
C LEU A 193 3.78 -18.17 -8.02
N ALA A 194 2.73 -17.52 -8.52
CA ALA A 194 2.41 -17.52 -9.96
C ALA A 194 3.50 -16.84 -10.81
N SER A 195 4.12 -15.78 -10.28
CA SER A 195 5.22 -15.07 -10.94
C SER A 195 6.49 -15.92 -11.00
N LEU A 196 6.82 -16.64 -9.93
CA LEU A 196 7.96 -17.55 -9.92
C LEU A 196 7.73 -18.72 -10.87
N ALA A 197 6.52 -19.29 -10.87
CA ALA A 197 6.13 -20.33 -11.83
C ALA A 197 6.27 -19.83 -13.27
N MET A 198 5.82 -18.61 -13.59
CA MET A 198 5.99 -18.01 -14.92
C MET A 198 7.47 -17.95 -15.33
N ILE A 199 8.36 -17.49 -14.44
CA ILE A 199 9.81 -17.42 -14.71
C ILE A 199 10.39 -18.81 -14.94
N CYS A 200 10.00 -19.80 -14.11
CA CYS A 200 10.42 -21.19 -14.29
C CYS A 200 9.95 -21.77 -15.63
N TRP A 201 8.69 -21.53 -16.03
CA TRP A 201 8.17 -21.99 -17.31
C TRP A 201 8.86 -21.34 -18.51
N MET A 202 9.15 -20.04 -18.42
CA MET A 202 9.93 -19.32 -19.44
C MET A 202 11.37 -19.88 -19.56
N PHE A 203 12.00 -20.20 -18.43
CA PHE A 203 13.32 -20.85 -18.41
C PHE A 203 13.29 -22.25 -19.03
N LEU A 204 12.28 -23.06 -18.71
CA LEU A 204 12.11 -24.39 -19.29
C LEU A 204 11.88 -24.33 -20.81
N GLU A 205 11.15 -23.33 -21.29
CA GLU A 205 10.99 -23.08 -22.73
C GLU A 205 12.34 -22.77 -23.40
N GLY A 206 13.15 -21.89 -22.79
CA GLY A 206 14.51 -21.58 -23.25
C GLY A 206 15.44 -22.80 -23.27
N LEU A 207 15.43 -23.61 -22.20
CA LEU A 207 16.21 -24.85 -22.13
C LEU A 207 15.76 -25.88 -23.17
N HIS A 208 14.46 -25.98 -23.42
CA HIS A 208 13.90 -26.85 -24.44
C HIS A 208 14.38 -26.46 -25.85
N LEU A 209 14.39 -25.16 -26.18
CA LEU A 209 14.93 -24.66 -27.45
C LEU A 209 16.43 -24.96 -27.59
N LEU A 210 17.23 -24.69 -26.55
CA LEU A 210 18.66 -24.98 -26.54
C LEU A 210 18.94 -26.47 -26.78
N LYS A 211 18.13 -27.34 -26.17
CA LYS A 211 18.26 -28.79 -26.30
C LYS A 211 17.95 -29.31 -27.71
N ILE A 212 16.94 -28.73 -28.38
CA ILE A 212 16.62 -29.06 -29.77
C ILE A 212 17.79 -28.70 -30.70
N VAL A 213 18.43 -27.54 -30.47
CA VAL A 213 19.55 -27.07 -31.30
C VAL A 213 20.82 -27.87 -31.04
N TYR A 214 21.12 -28.19 -29.79
CA TYR A 214 22.35 -28.89 -29.42
C TYR A 214 22.33 -30.39 -29.77
N TRP A 215 21.18 -31.04 -29.63
CA TRP A 215 21.04 -32.49 -29.80
C TRP A 215 20.11 -32.84 -30.95
N THR A 216 20.49 -32.43 -32.17
CA THR A 216 19.70 -32.61 -33.39
C THR A 216 19.48 -34.07 -33.82
N TYR A 217 20.24 -35.04 -33.27
CA TYR A 217 20.25 -36.42 -33.76
C TYR A 217 19.80 -37.52 -32.78
N GLY A 218 19.35 -37.20 -31.56
CA GLY A 218 18.95 -38.25 -30.60
C GLY A 218 17.76 -37.91 -29.72
N LEU A 219 16.73 -37.27 -30.28
CA LEU A 219 15.47 -37.00 -29.62
C LEU A 219 14.49 -38.18 -29.81
N HIS A 220 14.87 -39.36 -29.35
CA HIS A 220 13.90 -40.42 -29.08
C HIS A 220 13.82 -40.66 -27.58
N ARG A 221 12.74 -40.15 -26.98
CA ARG A 221 12.20 -40.56 -25.66
C ARG A 221 12.68 -39.81 -24.40
N ILE A 222 12.64 -38.47 -24.40
CA ILE A 222 12.55 -37.74 -23.11
C ILE A 222 11.08 -37.67 -22.69
N ARG A 223 10.77 -38.26 -21.53
CA ARG A 223 9.41 -38.42 -20.99
C ARG A 223 8.90 -37.06 -20.46
N ILE A 224 7.80 -36.57 -21.04
CA ILE A 224 7.09 -35.31 -20.73
C ILE A 224 6.91 -35.06 -19.22
N TRP A 225 6.80 -36.14 -18.44
CA TRP A 225 6.61 -36.12 -16.99
C TRP A 225 7.72 -35.37 -16.22
N HIS A 226 8.99 -35.44 -16.64
CA HIS A 226 10.07 -34.73 -15.94
C HIS A 226 9.93 -33.21 -16.06
N TYR A 227 9.49 -32.71 -17.22
CA TYR A 227 9.28 -31.27 -17.42
C TYR A 227 8.11 -30.73 -16.60
N ALA A 228 7.03 -31.51 -16.45
CA ALA A 228 5.88 -31.15 -15.61
C ALA A 228 6.25 -31.15 -14.11
N VAL A 229 7.07 -32.11 -13.66
CA VAL A 229 7.57 -32.16 -12.28
C VAL A 229 8.54 -31.02 -11.98
N PHE A 230 9.39 -30.62 -12.92
CA PHE A 230 10.27 -29.46 -12.73
C PHE A 230 9.51 -28.11 -12.75
N GLY A 231 8.44 -27.99 -13.53
CA GLY A 231 7.65 -26.75 -13.64
C GLY A 231 6.72 -26.48 -12.45
N TRP A 232 6.27 -27.54 -11.75
CA TRP A 232 5.35 -27.43 -10.59
C TRP A 232 5.98 -27.86 -9.26
N GLY A 233 7.02 -28.70 -9.29
CA GLY A 233 7.50 -29.46 -8.13
C GLY A 233 8.75 -28.91 -7.43
N MET A 234 9.19 -27.69 -7.75
CA MET A 234 10.26 -27.00 -7.00
C MET A 234 9.72 -25.90 -6.08
N LEU A 235 8.41 -25.89 -5.83
CA LEU A 235 7.67 -24.82 -5.15
C LEU A 235 6.83 -25.30 -3.94
N THR A 236 7.17 -26.47 -3.40
CA THR A 236 6.79 -26.94 -2.05
C THR A 236 8.05 -27.37 -1.33
#